data_AF-A0A2E1Q4E0-F1
#
_entry.id   AF-A0A2E1Q4E0-F1
#
_cell.length_a   1.000
_cell.length_b   1.000
_cell.length_c   1.000
_cell.angle_alpha   90.00
_cell.angle_beta   90.00
_cell.angle_gamma   90.00
#
_symmetry.space_group_name_H-M   'P 1'
#
loop_
_entity.id
_entity.type
_entity.pdbx_description
1 polymer ?
#
loop_
_entity_poly.entity_id
_entity_poly.type
_entity_poly.pdbx_seq_one_letter_code
_entity_poly.pdbx_strand_id
1 'polypeptide(L)'
;VGGQMDFMRGAALSKGGKPIIAMESLSRNGVSKIVAQLKPGAGVVTTRSHVHFVVTEFGVAELYGKTLGERAKALIEVAHPDHQEQLEKDFWHSHC
;
A
#
# COMPACT_ATOMS: atom_id res chain seq x y z
N VAL A 1 9.12 -4.59 -16.42
CA VAL A 1 8.80 -3.15 -16.32
C VAL A 1 8.16 -2.73 -17.62
N GLY A 2 6.95 -2.18 -17.60
CA GLY A 2 6.32 -1.57 -18.78
C GLY A 2 4.80 -1.47 -18.63
N GLY A 3 4.26 -0.25 -18.69
CA GLY A 3 2.82 0.03 -18.76
C GLY A 3 2.17 0.48 -17.46
N GLN A 4 2.30 -0.27 -16.35
CA GLN A 4 1.60 0.08 -15.10
C GLN A 4 1.99 1.45 -14.54
N MET A 5 3.27 1.81 -14.65
CA MET A 5 3.78 3.12 -14.24
C MET A 5 3.24 4.25 -15.12
N ASP A 6 3.05 3.99 -16.42
CA ASP A 6 2.51 4.96 -17.38
C ASP A 6 1.02 5.20 -17.13
N PHE A 7 0.26 4.16 -16.77
CA PHE A 7 -1.15 4.29 -16.36
C PHE A 7 -1.30 5.05 -15.05
N MET A 8 -0.46 4.76 -14.05
CA MET A 8 -0.50 5.48 -12.78
C MET A 8 -0.13 6.96 -12.96
N ARG A 9 0.91 7.25 -13.76
CA ARG A 9 1.33 8.62 -14.05
C ARG A 9 0.30 9.36 -14.91
N GLY A 10 -0.26 8.71 -15.93
CA GLY A 10 -1.33 9.28 -16.76
C GLY A 10 -2.60 9.54 -15.98
N ALA A 11 -3.00 8.63 -15.08
CA ALA A 11 -4.13 8.83 -14.19
C ALA A 11 -3.89 9.93 -13.15
N ALA A 12 -2.68 10.03 -12.58
CA ALA A 12 -2.34 11.10 -11.65
C ALA A 12 -2.31 12.49 -12.30
N LEU A 13 -1.92 12.58 -13.58
CA LEU A 13 -1.86 13.84 -14.35
C LEU A 13 -3.21 14.21 -15.00
N SER A 14 -4.15 13.26 -15.12
CA SER A 14 -5.48 13.51 -15.65
C SER A 14 -6.34 14.28 -14.65
N LYS A 15 -7.14 15.24 -15.14
CA LYS A 15 -8.00 16.08 -14.30
C LYS A 15 -9.10 15.22 -13.66
N GLY A 16 -8.91 14.86 -12.39
CA GLY A 16 -9.80 13.95 -11.65
C GLY A 16 -9.47 12.46 -11.81
N GLY A 17 -8.33 12.11 -12.40
CA GLY A 17 -7.90 10.72 -12.51
C GLY A 17 -7.52 10.15 -11.14
N LYS A 18 -7.92 8.90 -10.90
CA LYS A 18 -7.71 8.19 -9.63
C LYS A 18 -6.87 6.94 -9.90
N PRO A 19 -5.56 6.97 -9.66
CA PRO A 19 -4.75 5.76 -9.75
C PRO A 19 -5.08 4.86 -8.55
N ILE A 20 -5.79 3.77 -8.83
CA ILE A 20 -6.23 2.78 -7.86
C ILE A 20 -5.40 1.50 -8.06
N ILE A 21 -4.82 0.99 -6.98
CA ILE A 21 -4.13 -0.29 -6.94
C ILE A 21 -5.00 -1.26 -6.17
N ALA A 22 -5.55 -2.26 -6.84
CA ALA A 22 -6.32 -3.32 -6.20
C ALA A 22 -5.45 -4.57 -6.01
N MET A 23 -5.43 -5.11 -4.79
CA MET A 23 -4.71 -6.33 -4.46
C MET A 23 -5.40 -7.06 -3.31
N GLU A 24 -5.35 -8.39 -3.32
CA GLU A 24 -5.79 -9.18 -2.14
C GLU A 24 -4.86 -8.89 -0.97
N SER A 25 -5.39 -8.82 0.25
CA SER A 25 -4.61 -8.57 1.46
C SER A 25 -3.68 -9.74 1.81
N LEU A 26 -4.10 -10.97 1.46
CA LEU A 26 -3.34 -12.21 1.64
C LEU A 26 -2.80 -12.76 0.33
N SER A 27 -1.64 -13.40 0.39
CA SER A 27 -1.13 -14.29 -0.64
C SER A 27 -1.86 -15.63 -0.59
N ARG A 28 -1.77 -16.43 -1.67
CA ARG A 28 -2.34 -17.80 -1.73
C ARG A 28 -1.87 -18.72 -0.60
N ASN A 29 -0.73 -18.40 0.02
CA ASN A 29 -0.17 -19.15 1.14
C ASN A 29 -0.58 -18.59 2.52
N GLY A 30 -1.56 -17.68 2.58
CA GLY A 30 -2.02 -17.06 3.83
C GLY A 30 -1.04 -16.03 4.42
N VAL A 31 -0.12 -15.50 3.61
CA VAL A 31 0.86 -14.49 4.07
C VAL A 31 0.39 -13.10 3.67
N SER A 32 0.38 -12.14 4.60
CA SER A 32 0.05 -10.75 4.31
C SER A 32 0.92 -10.17 3.18
N LYS A 33 0.28 -9.57 2.18
CA LYS A 33 0.97 -8.79 1.14
C LYS A 33 1.32 -7.37 1.61
N ILE A 34 0.64 -6.87 2.65
CA ILE A 34 0.97 -5.61 3.31
C ILE A 34 2.01 -5.91 4.39
N VAL A 35 3.14 -5.23 4.34
CA VAL A 35 4.29 -5.43 5.24
C VAL A 35 4.82 -4.08 5.71
N ALA A 36 5.27 -4.01 6.96
CA ALA A 36 5.85 -2.77 7.52
C ALA A 36 7.16 -2.39 6.81
N GLN A 37 7.97 -3.38 6.44
CA GLN A 37 9.18 -3.21 5.65
C GLN A 37 9.24 -4.19 4.48
N LEU A 38 9.59 -3.67 3.32
CA LEU A 38 9.87 -4.48 2.14
C LEU A 38 11.14 -5.31 2.40
N LYS A 39 11.12 -6.58 1.96
CA LYS A 39 12.30 -7.44 2.05
C LYS A 39 13.49 -6.78 1.33
N PRO A 40 14.71 -6.91 1.86
CA PRO A 40 15.91 -6.42 1.17
C PRO A 40 15.96 -6.97 -0.26
N GLY A 41 16.00 -6.08 -1.26
CA GLY A 41 15.99 -6.46 -2.67
C GLY A 41 14.60 -6.63 -3.31
N ALA A 42 13.50 -6.38 -2.59
CA ALA A 42 12.18 -6.30 -3.20
C ALA A 42 12.12 -5.11 -4.18
N GLY A 43 11.84 -5.40 -5.46
CA GLY A 43 11.69 -4.37 -6.48
C GLY A 43 10.49 -3.47 -6.16
N VAL A 44 10.75 -2.20 -5.83
CA VAL A 44 9.70 -1.19 -5.65
C VAL A 44 9.20 -0.80 -7.02
N VAL A 45 8.14 -1.47 -7.49
CA VAL A 45 7.56 -1.21 -8.81
C VAL A 45 6.73 0.08 -8.82
N THR A 46 6.19 0.49 -7.66
CA THR A 46 5.46 1.75 -7.50
C THR A 46 6.13 2.60 -6.44
N THR A 47 6.77 3.69 -6.85
CA THR A 47 7.38 4.63 -5.91
C THR A 47 6.32 5.29 -5.03
N ARG A 48 6.66 5.55 -3.76
CA ARG A 48 5.77 6.12 -2.73
C ARG A 48 4.99 7.37 -3.18
N SER A 49 5.51 8.09 -4.16
CA SER A 49 4.96 9.34 -4.70
C SER A 49 3.77 9.16 -5.66
N HIS A 50 3.51 7.96 -6.18
CA HIS A 50 2.49 7.73 -7.22
C HIS A 50 1.28 6.92 -6.75
N VAL A 51 1.30 6.37 -5.53
CA VAL A 51 0.17 5.60 -5.00
C VAL A 51 -0.85 6.56 -4.38
N HIS A 52 -2.05 6.64 -4.95
CA HIS A 52 -3.15 7.43 -4.37
C HIS A 52 -4.10 6.54 -3.57
N PHE A 53 -4.61 5.47 -4.19
CA PHE A 53 -5.55 4.56 -3.55
C PHE A 53 -5.05 3.11 -3.61
N VAL A 54 -5.13 2.41 -2.48
CA VAL A 54 -4.90 0.97 -2.37
C VAL A 54 -6.23 0.33 -1.95
N VAL A 55 -6.64 -0.73 -2.63
CA VAL A 55 -7.91 -1.42 -2.39
C VAL A 55 -7.62 -2.88 -2.10
N THR A 56 -8.22 -3.37 -1.02
CA THR A 56 -8.25 -4.78 -0.62
C THR A 56 -9.70 -5.21 -0.39
N GLU A 57 -9.90 -6.49 -0.11
CA GLU A 57 -11.20 -7.05 0.28
C GLU A 57 -11.77 -6.46 1.58
N PHE A 58 -10.95 -5.79 2.39
CA PHE A 58 -11.35 -5.17 3.66
C PHE A 58 -11.67 -3.68 3.52
N GLY A 59 -11.29 -3.03 2.41
CA GLY A 59 -11.62 -1.63 2.18
C GLY A 59 -10.67 -0.89 1.26
N VAL A 60 -10.68 0.44 1.39
CA VAL A 60 -9.91 1.36 0.55
C VAL A 60 -9.03 2.26 1.41
N ALA A 61 -7.72 2.21 1.18
CA ALA A 61 -6.73 3.06 1.80
C ALA A 61 -6.33 4.19 0.85
N GLU A 62 -6.71 5.42 1.21
CA GLU A 62 -6.22 6.63 0.56
C GLU A 62 -4.87 7.03 1.17
N LEU A 63 -3.84 7.20 0.33
CA LEU A 63 -2.48 7.56 0.72
C LEU A 63 -2.06 8.95 0.22
N TYR A 64 -2.86 9.56 -0.67
CA TYR A 64 -2.56 10.87 -1.22
C TYR A 64 -2.63 11.95 -0.14
N GLY A 65 -1.60 12.80 -0.06
CA GLY A 65 -1.53 13.89 0.93
C GLY A 65 -1.27 13.47 2.39
N LYS A 66 -1.14 12.17 2.68
CA LYS A 66 -0.94 11.66 4.04
C LYS A 66 0.54 11.54 4.43
N THR A 67 0.82 11.75 5.71
CA THR A 67 2.14 11.53 6.32
C THR A 67 2.49 10.04 6.38
N LEU A 68 3.76 9.71 6.67
CA LEU A 68 4.21 8.31 6.73
C LEU A 68 3.41 7.48 7.76
N GLY A 69 3.12 8.05 8.93
CA GLY A 69 2.34 7.38 9.97
C GLY A 69 0.86 7.20 9.58
N GLU A 70 0.23 8.22 9.00
CA GLU A 70 -1.15 8.10 8.52
C GLU A 70 -1.28 7.11 7.36
N ARG A 71 -0.25 7.02 6.50
CA ARG A 71 -0.17 6.01 5.44
C ARG A 71 -0.04 4.61 6.01
N ALA A 72 0.81 4.42 7.01
CA ALA A 72 0.93 3.13 7.68
C ALA A 72 -0.40 2.72 8.32
N LYS A 73 -1.04 3.62 9.06
CA LYS A 73 -2.35 3.37 9.66
C LYS A 73 -3.42 3.02 8.63
N ALA A 74 -3.52 3.79 7.54
CA ALA A 74 -4.47 3.52 6.48
C ALA A 74 -4.23 2.16 5.80
N LEU A 75 -2.97 1.74 5.64
CA LEU A 75 -2.62 0.42 5.10
C LEU A 75 -2.92 -0.72 6.07
N ILE A 76 -2.71 -0.51 7.38
CA ILE A 76 -3.03 -1.48 8.43
C ILE A 76 -4.55 -1.70 8.48
N GLU A 77 -5.35 -0.64 8.39
CA GLU A 77 -6.83 -0.72 8.41
C GLU A 77 -7.41 -1.57 7.26
N VAL A 78 -6.75 -1.59 6.10
CA VAL A 78 -7.17 -2.42 4.95
C VAL A 78 -6.44 -3.77 4.87
N ALA A 79 -5.58 -4.09 5.84
CA ALA A 79 -4.94 -5.39 5.94
C ALA A 79 -5.89 -6.43 6.57
N HIS A 80 -5.57 -7.71 6.39
CA HIS A 80 -6.31 -8.81 7.01
C HIS A 80 -6.33 -8.64 8.55
N PRO A 81 -7.48 -8.78 9.24
CA PRO A 81 -7.62 -8.58 10.69
C PRO A 81 -6.56 -9.31 11.51
N ASP A 82 -6.28 -10.57 11.17
CA ASP A 82 -5.28 -11.41 11.84
C ASP A 82 -3.84 -10.87 11.78
N HIS A 83 -3.55 -9.94 10.87
CA HIS A 83 -2.22 -9.36 10.68
C HIS A 83 -2.13 -7.90 11.10
N GLN A 84 -3.25 -7.23 11.41
CA GLN A 84 -3.25 -5.81 11.76
C GLN A 84 -2.41 -5.53 13.01
N GLU A 85 -2.59 -6.35 14.06
CA GLU A 85 -1.86 -6.20 15.32
C GLU A 85 -0.35 -6.36 15.13
N GLN A 86 0.07 -7.34 14.33
CA GLN A 86 1.50 -7.57 14.06
C GLN A 86 2.10 -6.42 13.24
N LEU A 87 1.37 -5.92 12.23
CA LEU A 87 1.82 -4.80 11.41
C LEU A 87 1.96 -3.50 12.19
N GLU A 88 1.06 -3.26 13.15
CA GLU A 88 1.15 -2.12 14.05
C GLU A 88 2.39 -2.21 14.94
N LYS A 89 2.65 -3.37 15.55
CA LYS A 89 3.87 -3.62 16.35
C LYS A 89 5.14 -3.42 15.53
N ASP A 90 5.19 -3.98 14.32
CA ASP A 90 6.33 -3.86 13.42
C ASP A 90 6.58 -2.40 12.98
N PHE A 91 5.50 -1.63 12.77
CA PHE A 91 5.60 -0.21 12.43
C PHE A 91 6.22 0.60 13.58
N TRP A 92 5.76 0.38 14.82
CA TRP A 92 6.31 1.05 16.01
C TRP A 92 7.77 0.66 16.27
N HIS A 93 8.14 -0.61 16.11
CA HIS A 93 9.51 -1.09 16.32
C HIS A 93 10.51 -0.56 15.29
N SER A 94 10.06 -0.16 14.10
CA SER A 94 10.92 0.31 13.02
C SER A 94 11.12 1.83 12.98
N HIS A 95 10.35 2.58 13.78
CA HIS A 95 10.35 4.06 13.76
C HIS A 95 10.68 4.72 15.11
N CYS A 96 10.94 3.94 16.16
CA CYS A 96 11.57 4.37 17.42
C CYS A 96 13.05 3.92 17.44
#